data_AF-A0AAV6C0R0-F1
#
_entry.id   AF-A0AAV6C0R0-F1
#
_cell.length_a   1.000
_cell.length_b   1.000
_cell.length_c   1.000
_cell.angle_alpha   90.00
_cell.angle_beta   90.00
_cell.angle_gamma   90.00
#
_symmetry.space_group_name_H-M   'P 1'
#
loop_
_entity.id
_entity.type
_entity.pdbx_description
1 polymer ?
#
loop_
_entity_poly.entity_id
_entity_poly.type
_entity_poly.pdbx_seq_one_letter_code
_entity_poly.pdbx_strand_id
1 'polypeptide(L)'
;MSYSRRYFLGLSRYLVAVAALPQKMFAGTLFASLGRRTAVPLTFTAETFFPLVNSSFSVLQDAGVSTYLTLLQVTPMPAPAPGTLLRNATQPPPQLDTFSLQFLGTGGVLSQGTYEVRHPALGQFPMFVVPSNSGSGRETYTAIFNHVLSVFPLPRRPLQSPAPGATLDLPAVSPAGSENQTATSVGTPAVRRPLGRD
;
A
#
# COMPACT_ATOMS: atom_id res chain seq x y z
N MET A 1 10.53 18.11 17.54
CA MET A 1 11.50 18.76 16.64
C MET A 1 10.82 18.96 15.30
N SER A 2 10.58 20.21 14.91
CA SER A 2 9.75 20.57 13.75
C SER A 2 10.66 20.81 12.54
N TYR A 3 10.66 19.90 11.56
CA TYR A 3 11.50 20.05 10.37
C TYR A 3 10.79 20.91 9.31
N SER A 4 11.50 21.97 8.90
CA SER A 4 11.02 23.07 8.09
C SER A 4 10.90 22.70 6.61
N ARG A 5 9.67 22.76 6.07
CA ARG A 5 9.34 22.55 4.64
C ARG A 5 9.98 23.58 3.69
N ARG A 6 10.63 24.62 4.22
CA ARG A 6 11.20 25.74 3.45
C ARG A 6 12.58 25.47 2.87
N TYR A 7 13.24 24.36 3.24
CA TYR A 7 14.52 23.96 2.61
C TYR A 7 14.34 23.34 1.22
N PHE A 8 13.12 22.98 0.83
CA PHE A 8 12.86 22.21 -0.40
C PHE A 8 12.86 23.05 -1.69
N LEU A 9 12.83 24.38 -1.60
CA LEU A 9 12.83 25.26 -2.78
C LEU A 9 14.19 25.95 -3.05
N GLY A 10 15.21 25.67 -2.24
CA GLY A 10 16.53 26.31 -2.34
C GLY A 10 17.56 25.58 -3.19
N LEU A 11 17.30 24.34 -3.63
CA LEU A 11 18.32 23.46 -4.22
C LEU A 11 18.25 23.30 -5.76
N SER A 12 17.37 24.03 -6.45
CA SER A 12 17.16 23.91 -7.91
C SER A 12 18.00 24.88 -8.76
N ARG A 13 19.25 25.20 -8.36
CA ARG A 13 20.10 26.19 -9.07
C ARG A 13 21.42 25.70 -9.67
N TYR A 14 21.62 24.39 -9.85
CA TYR A 14 22.80 23.89 -10.57
C TYR A 14 22.42 22.94 -11.71
N LEU A 15 22.14 23.53 -12.88
CA LEU A 15 22.12 22.83 -14.17
C LEU A 15 22.81 23.71 -15.21
N VAL A 16 24.10 23.47 -15.51
CA VAL A 16 24.72 23.79 -16.81
C VAL A 16 25.94 22.89 -17.08
N ALA A 17 25.93 22.30 -18.29
CA ALA A 17 27.03 21.81 -19.13
C ALA A 17 27.84 20.56 -18.75
N VAL A 18 27.58 19.46 -19.48
CA VAL A 18 28.66 18.67 -20.10
C VAL A 18 28.27 18.39 -21.55
N ALA A 19 28.98 19.05 -22.48
CA ALA A 19 28.89 18.80 -23.91
C ALA A 19 29.93 17.76 -24.32
N ALA A 20 29.55 16.90 -25.27
CA ALA A 20 30.38 16.01 -26.09
C ALA A 20 31.24 14.96 -25.36
N LEU A 21 30.61 13.82 -25.02
CA LEU A 21 31.32 12.55 -24.79
C LEU A 21 30.93 11.53 -25.89
N PRO A 22 31.86 10.63 -26.28
CA PRO A 22 31.70 9.74 -27.42
C PRO A 22 30.56 8.73 -27.23
N GLN A 23 29.65 8.68 -28.21
CA GLN A 23 28.37 7.95 -28.22
C GLN A 23 28.47 6.41 -28.19
N LYS A 24 29.65 5.81 -27.97
CA LYS A 24 29.83 4.37 -28.17
C LYS A 24 29.90 3.50 -26.90
N MET A 25 29.77 4.08 -25.70
CA MET A 25 29.81 3.29 -24.45
C MET A 25 28.63 3.50 -23.48
N PHE A 26 27.59 4.26 -23.86
CA PHE A 26 26.37 4.44 -23.04
C PHE A 26 25.14 3.78 -23.68
N ALA A 27 25.27 2.51 -24.03
CA ALA A 27 24.14 1.64 -24.34
C ALA A 27 23.71 0.91 -23.06
N GLY A 28 22.99 1.59 -22.17
CA GLY A 28 22.27 0.93 -21.08
C GLY A 28 22.12 1.76 -19.82
N THR A 29 20.87 2.12 -19.49
CA THR A 29 20.34 2.33 -18.14
C THR A 29 20.25 3.72 -17.48
N LEU A 30 20.36 4.86 -18.18
CA LEU A 30 20.17 6.18 -17.52
C LEU A 30 18.99 7.06 -18.00
N PHE A 31 18.20 6.66 -19.00
CA PHE A 31 17.05 7.45 -19.48
C PHE A 31 15.65 6.86 -19.16
N ALA A 32 15.55 5.88 -18.26
CA ALA A 32 14.28 5.19 -18.00
C ALA A 32 13.36 5.86 -16.94
N SER A 33 13.72 7.00 -16.33
CA SER A 33 13.00 7.48 -15.13
C SER A 33 12.09 8.71 -15.30
N LEU A 34 11.94 9.33 -16.47
CA LEU A 34 11.15 10.57 -16.58
C LEU A 34 9.95 10.56 -17.55
N GLY A 35 9.59 9.43 -18.15
CA GLY A 35 8.53 9.39 -19.17
C GLY A 35 7.42 8.40 -18.87
N ARG A 36 6.29 8.89 -18.37
CA ARG A 36 4.97 8.23 -18.45
C ARG A 36 4.91 6.77 -17.95
N ARG A 37 4.56 6.61 -16.67
CA ARG A 37 3.83 5.41 -16.22
C ARG A 37 2.42 5.43 -16.84
N THR A 38 2.30 5.05 -18.11
CA THR A 38 1.13 4.28 -18.55
C THR A 38 1.29 2.90 -17.91
N ALA A 39 1.10 2.85 -16.59
CA ALA A 39 1.14 1.62 -15.84
C ALA A 39 -0.07 0.81 -16.29
N VAL A 40 0.13 -0.06 -17.28
CA VAL A 40 -0.66 -1.28 -17.33
C VAL A 40 -0.52 -1.85 -15.91
N PRO A 41 -1.62 -2.05 -15.16
CA PRO A 41 -1.51 -2.65 -13.85
C PRO A 41 -0.87 -4.03 -14.08
N LEU A 42 0.41 -4.15 -13.70
CA LEU A 42 1.11 -5.42 -13.74
C LEU A 42 0.45 -6.27 -12.67
N THR A 43 -0.47 -7.13 -13.09
CA THR A 43 -1.10 -8.10 -12.21
C THR A 43 -0.07 -9.17 -11.90
N PHE A 44 0.72 -8.95 -10.85
CA PHE A 44 1.65 -9.98 -10.38
C PHE A 44 0.88 -11.15 -9.76
N THR A 45 1.28 -12.38 -10.06
CA THR A 45 0.70 -13.58 -9.41
C THR A 45 1.80 -14.33 -8.69
N ALA A 46 1.46 -15.26 -7.78
CA ALA A 46 2.46 -16.12 -7.15
C ALA A 46 3.36 -16.83 -8.19
N GLU A 47 2.78 -17.23 -9.33
CA GLU A 47 3.45 -17.86 -10.46
C GLU A 47 4.55 -16.99 -11.08
N THR A 48 4.36 -15.67 -11.10
CA THR A 48 5.40 -14.74 -11.59
C THR A 48 6.64 -14.71 -10.70
N PHE A 49 6.50 -15.03 -9.41
CA PHE A 49 7.59 -14.98 -8.44
C PHE A 49 8.24 -16.33 -8.15
N PHE A 50 7.56 -17.47 -8.39
CA PHE A 50 8.16 -18.80 -8.21
C PHE A 50 9.50 -18.99 -8.93
N PRO A 51 9.68 -18.63 -10.21
CA PRO A 51 10.97 -18.79 -10.88
C PRO A 51 12.04 -17.80 -10.37
N LEU A 52 11.65 -16.82 -9.54
CA LEU A 52 12.51 -15.77 -9.00
C LEU A 52 12.96 -16.09 -7.57
N VAL A 53 12.63 -17.25 -7.01
CA VAL A 53 13.15 -17.65 -5.70
C VAL A 53 14.68 -17.75 -5.76
N ASN A 54 15.35 -17.25 -4.72
CA ASN A 54 16.79 -17.01 -4.60
C ASN A 54 17.35 -15.89 -5.50
N SER A 55 16.52 -15.15 -6.23
CA SER A 55 16.95 -13.95 -6.94
C SER A 55 17.01 -12.72 -6.01
N SER A 56 17.80 -11.73 -6.40
CA SER A 56 17.99 -10.49 -5.65
C SER A 56 17.21 -9.33 -6.26
N PHE A 57 16.59 -8.56 -5.37
CA PHE A 57 15.80 -7.39 -5.68
C PHE A 57 16.50 -6.18 -5.07
N SER A 58 16.68 -5.12 -5.85
CA SER A 58 17.27 -3.87 -5.38
C SER A 58 16.19 -2.92 -4.89
N VAL A 59 16.39 -2.34 -3.72
CA VAL A 59 15.50 -1.35 -3.11
C VAL A 59 16.25 -0.04 -2.98
N LEU A 60 15.72 1.01 -3.62
CA LEU A 60 16.27 2.35 -3.52
C LEU A 60 15.68 3.05 -2.28
N GLN A 61 16.54 3.49 -1.37
CA GLN A 61 16.15 4.39 -0.28
C GLN A 61 16.46 5.85 -0.64
N ASP A 62 15.74 6.79 -0.04
CA ASP A 62 15.87 8.23 -0.28
C ASP A 62 17.30 8.76 -0.03
N ALA A 63 18.07 8.08 0.83
CA ALA A 63 19.45 8.44 1.17
C ALA A 63 20.51 7.93 0.16
N GLY A 64 20.10 7.30 -0.95
CA GLY A 64 21.01 6.68 -1.92
C GLY A 64 21.64 5.37 -1.43
N VAL A 65 21.27 4.91 -0.23
CA VAL A 65 21.64 3.59 0.29
C VAL A 65 20.74 2.56 -0.36
N SER A 66 21.35 1.65 -1.13
CA SER A 66 20.63 0.51 -1.72
C SER A 66 20.62 -0.65 -0.74
N THR A 67 19.44 -1.13 -0.38
CA THR A 67 19.26 -2.41 0.31
C THR A 67 18.91 -3.48 -0.73
N TYR A 68 19.49 -4.67 -0.58
CA TYR A 68 19.16 -5.80 -1.44
C TYR A 68 18.30 -6.79 -0.68
N LEU A 69 17.21 -7.24 -1.30
CA LEU A 69 16.29 -8.24 -0.79
C LEU A 69 16.42 -9.50 -1.63
N THR A 70 16.83 -10.61 -1.04
CA THR A 70 16.83 -11.91 -1.70
C THR A 70 15.51 -12.62 -1.42
N LEU A 71 14.76 -12.99 -2.46
CA LEU A 71 13.49 -13.70 -2.30
C LEU A 71 13.77 -15.13 -1.81
N LEU A 72 13.35 -15.46 -0.60
CA LEU A 72 13.53 -16.78 -0.02
C LEU A 72 12.39 -17.73 -0.38
N GLN A 73 11.16 -17.23 -0.32
CA GLN A 73 9.97 -18.07 -0.45
C GLN A 73 8.78 -17.27 -0.97
N VAL A 74 7.94 -17.95 -1.75
CA VAL A 74 6.62 -17.51 -2.17
C VAL A 74 5.61 -18.48 -1.57
N THR A 75 4.64 -17.96 -0.81
CA THR A 75 3.61 -18.76 -0.16
C THR A 75 2.24 -18.30 -0.65
N PRO A 76 1.57 -19.08 -1.51
CA PRO A 76 0.17 -18.85 -1.85
C PRO A 76 -0.67 -18.93 -0.58
N MET A 77 -1.57 -17.97 -0.39
CA MET A 77 -2.50 -17.97 0.73
C MET A 77 -3.88 -18.32 0.19
N PRO A 78 -4.55 -19.33 0.76
CA PRO A 78 -5.91 -19.65 0.35
C PRO A 78 -6.79 -18.44 0.63
N ALA A 79 -7.63 -18.08 -0.35
CA ALA A 79 -8.66 -17.08 -0.14
C ALA A 79 -9.51 -17.51 1.06
N PRO A 80 -9.84 -16.57 1.98
CA PRO A 80 -10.71 -16.90 3.09
C PRO A 80 -12.02 -17.49 2.54
N ALA A 81 -12.42 -18.65 3.08
CA ALA A 81 -13.68 -19.26 2.69
C ALA A 81 -14.79 -18.20 2.75
N PRO A 82 -15.69 -18.12 1.75
CA PRO A 82 -16.74 -17.12 1.73
C PRO A 82 -17.51 -17.20 3.04
N GLY A 83 -17.30 -16.19 3.89
CA GLY A 83 -17.88 -16.17 5.22
C GLY A 83 -19.39 -16.28 5.12
N THR A 84 -19.99 -17.06 6.01
CA THR A 84 -21.44 -17.26 6.20
C THR A 84 -22.25 -15.97 6.43
N LEU A 85 -21.61 -14.78 6.39
CA LEU A 85 -22.21 -13.48 6.64
C LEU A 85 -23.03 -12.93 5.48
N LEU A 86 -22.99 -13.56 4.30
CA LEU A 86 -23.82 -13.18 3.15
C LEU A 86 -24.69 -14.35 2.66
N ARG A 87 -25.43 -15.00 3.58
CA ARG A 87 -26.43 -16.03 3.19
C ARG A 87 -27.55 -15.51 2.27
N ASN A 88 -27.70 -14.18 2.14
CA ASN A 88 -28.73 -13.56 1.31
C ASN A 88 -28.19 -12.85 0.07
N ALA A 89 -26.88 -12.92 -0.22
CA ALA A 89 -26.35 -12.37 -1.46
C ALA A 89 -26.47 -13.43 -2.56
N THR A 90 -27.30 -13.18 -3.56
CA THR A 90 -27.45 -14.00 -4.79
C THR A 90 -26.20 -13.97 -5.69
N GLN A 91 -25.09 -13.41 -5.20
CA GLN A 91 -23.93 -13.07 -6.01
C GLN A 91 -22.73 -13.94 -5.59
N PRO A 92 -22.01 -14.54 -6.54
CA PRO A 92 -20.84 -15.35 -6.22
C PRO A 92 -19.77 -14.49 -5.51
N PRO A 93 -19.04 -15.07 -4.54
CA PRO A 93 -17.98 -14.34 -3.85
C PRO A 93 -16.90 -13.89 -4.83
N PRO A 94 -16.29 -12.70 -4.63
CA PRO A 94 -15.21 -12.22 -5.49
C PRO A 94 -14.04 -13.20 -5.42
N GLN A 95 -13.44 -13.51 -6.57
CA GLN A 95 -12.21 -14.29 -6.60
C GLN A 95 -11.04 -13.39 -6.16
N LEU A 96 -10.35 -13.81 -5.11
CA LEU A 96 -9.18 -13.15 -4.57
C LEU A 96 -7.95 -14.02 -4.82
N ASP A 97 -6.87 -13.42 -5.31
CA ASP A 97 -5.54 -14.02 -5.35
C ASP A 97 -4.67 -13.33 -4.29
N THR A 98 -4.28 -14.10 -3.27
CA THR A 98 -3.46 -13.63 -2.16
C THR A 98 -2.22 -14.50 -2.04
N PHE A 99 -1.06 -13.87 -1.95
CA PHE A 99 0.19 -14.57 -1.69
C PHE A 99 1.15 -13.69 -0.88
N SER A 100 2.05 -14.34 -0.16
CA SER A 100 3.12 -13.67 0.57
C SER A 100 4.48 -14.01 -0.01
N LEU A 101 5.36 -13.01 -0.01
CA LEU A 101 6.76 -13.12 -0.36
C LEU A 101 7.59 -12.92 0.89
N GLN A 102 8.53 -13.82 1.15
CA GLN A 102 9.49 -13.70 2.24
C GLN A 102 10.87 -13.39 1.67
N PHE A 103 11.50 -12.34 2.19
CA PHE A 103 12.81 -11.88 1.74
C PHE A 103 13.82 -11.93 2.88
N LEU A 104 15.09 -12.13 2.51
CA LEU A 104 16.25 -11.87 3.34
C LEU A 104 16.88 -10.55 2.91
N GLY A 105 16.99 -9.57 3.81
CA GLY A 105 17.67 -8.33 3.49
C GLY A 105 19.17 -8.38 3.77
N THR A 106 19.92 -7.71 2.91
CA THR A 106 21.35 -7.43 3.08
C THR A 106 21.58 -5.93 2.90
N GLY A 107 22.34 -5.32 3.81
CA GLY A 107 22.58 -3.88 3.84
C GLY A 107 21.78 -3.17 4.92
N GLY A 108 21.21 -2.00 4.59
CA GLY A 108 20.46 -1.18 5.54
C GLY A 108 19.13 -1.82 5.95
N VAL A 109 18.76 -1.67 7.23
CA VAL A 109 17.47 -2.13 7.75
C VAL A 109 16.35 -1.30 7.13
N LEU A 110 15.34 -1.96 6.58
CA LEU A 110 14.14 -1.29 6.08
C LEU A 110 13.11 -1.20 7.20
N SER A 111 12.52 -0.03 7.39
CA SER A 111 11.31 0.09 8.19
C SER A 111 10.10 -0.49 7.44
N GLN A 112 8.98 -0.64 8.14
CA GLN A 112 7.72 -0.93 7.46
C GLN A 112 7.34 0.23 6.52
N GLY A 113 7.01 -0.06 5.26
CA GLY A 113 6.65 0.97 4.30
C GLY A 113 6.54 0.47 2.85
N THR A 114 6.18 1.38 1.94
CA THR A 114 6.18 1.11 0.50
C THR A 114 7.49 1.58 -0.10
N TYR A 115 8.18 0.68 -0.80
CA TYR A 115 9.46 0.96 -1.44
C TYR A 115 9.40 0.70 -2.94
N GLU A 116 10.19 1.41 -3.72
CA GLU A 116 10.40 1.08 -5.12
C GLU A 116 11.41 -0.06 -5.24
N VAL A 117 10.91 -1.21 -5.67
CA VAL A 117 11.69 -2.42 -5.85
C VAL A 117 11.99 -2.59 -7.32
N ARG A 118 13.22 -2.96 -7.64
CA ARG A 118 13.66 -3.22 -9.02
C ARG A 118 14.23 -4.62 -9.15
N HIS A 119 13.78 -5.32 -10.19
CA HIS A 119 14.26 -6.64 -10.59
C HIS A 119 14.41 -6.69 -12.12
N PRO A 120 15.48 -7.31 -12.68
CA PRO A 120 15.72 -7.32 -14.13
C PRO A 120 14.55 -7.88 -14.97
N ALA A 121 13.87 -8.92 -14.48
CA ALA A 121 12.77 -9.58 -15.21
C ALA A 121 11.40 -8.91 -15.01
N LEU A 122 11.18 -8.18 -13.90
CA LEU A 122 9.88 -7.59 -13.55
C LEU A 122 9.86 -6.06 -13.72
N GLY A 123 11.01 -5.45 -14.00
CA GLY A 123 11.15 -4.01 -14.03
C GLY A 123 11.15 -3.40 -12.63
N GLN A 124 10.49 -2.26 -12.49
CA GLN A 124 10.42 -1.49 -11.25
C GLN A 124 8.96 -1.33 -10.82
N PHE A 125 8.67 -1.63 -9.57
CA PHE A 125 7.32 -1.57 -9.02
C PHE A 125 7.33 -1.21 -7.53
N PRO A 126 6.28 -0.54 -7.03
CA PRO A 126 6.14 -0.29 -5.60
C PRO A 126 5.74 -1.58 -4.88
N MET A 127 6.39 -1.87 -3.75
CA MET A 127 6.07 -3.02 -2.89
C MET A 127 6.00 -2.58 -1.45
N PHE A 128 4.94 -2.99 -0.74
CA PHE A 128 4.82 -2.79 0.70
C PHE A 128 5.57 -3.90 1.44
N VAL A 129 6.51 -3.50 2.29
CA VAL A 129 7.43 -4.39 3.01
C VAL A 129 7.24 -4.22 4.50
N VAL A 130 7.19 -5.34 5.22
CA VAL A 130 7.10 -5.39 6.69
C VAL A 130 8.27 -6.21 7.23
N PRO A 131 9.09 -5.70 8.17
CA PRO A 131 10.10 -6.49 8.85
C PRO A 131 9.43 -7.60 9.69
N SER A 132 9.86 -8.86 9.52
CA SER A 132 9.25 -10.02 10.18
C SER A 132 10.12 -10.60 11.30
N ASN A 133 11.43 -10.41 11.26
CA ASN A 133 12.34 -10.83 12.33
C ASN A 133 13.55 -9.91 12.39
N SER A 134 13.59 -9.05 13.42
CA SER A 134 14.74 -8.21 13.75
C SER A 134 15.34 -8.72 15.05
N GLY A 135 16.49 -9.40 14.98
CA GLY A 135 17.15 -9.89 16.20
C GLY A 135 18.17 -11.01 16.04
N SER A 136 18.13 -11.79 14.96
CA SER A 136 19.04 -12.94 14.75
C SER A 136 20.29 -12.60 13.90
N GLY A 137 20.55 -11.31 13.66
CA GLY A 137 21.61 -10.85 12.75
C GLY A 137 21.28 -11.04 11.26
N ARG A 138 20.08 -11.56 10.94
CA ARG A 138 19.53 -11.63 9.59
C ARG A 138 18.14 -11.01 9.59
N GLU A 139 18.02 -9.85 8.96
CA GLU A 139 16.74 -9.16 8.82
C GLU A 139 15.89 -9.87 7.77
N THR A 140 14.75 -10.42 8.18
CA THR A 140 13.76 -10.96 7.24
C THR A 140 12.61 -10.00 7.04
N TYR A 141 12.07 -10.00 5.83
CA TYR A 141 10.98 -9.12 5.44
C TYR A 141 9.87 -9.90 4.77
N THR A 142 8.65 -9.39 4.88
CA THR A 142 7.47 -9.99 4.28
C THR A 142 6.72 -8.93 3.48
N ALA A 143 6.30 -9.30 2.27
CA ALA A 143 5.38 -8.53 1.45
C ALA A 143 4.14 -9.38 1.15
N ILE A 144 2.96 -8.80 1.20
CA ILE A 144 1.69 -9.49 0.93
C ILE A 144 1.01 -8.79 -0.24
N PHE A 145 0.65 -9.58 -1.26
CA PHE A 145 -0.11 -9.14 -2.41
C PHE A 145 -1.54 -9.65 -2.30
N ASN A 146 -2.51 -8.77 -2.55
CA ASN A 146 -3.94 -9.07 -2.53
C ASN A 146 -4.58 -8.51 -3.80
N HIS A 147 -4.96 -9.39 -4.72
CA HIS A 147 -5.56 -9.02 -6.00
C HIS A 147 -7.02 -9.46 -6.06
N VAL A 148 -7.90 -8.57 -6.51
CA VAL A 148 -9.30 -8.88 -6.81
C VAL A 148 -9.38 -9.26 -8.29
N LEU A 149 -9.52 -10.55 -8.59
CA LEU A 149 -9.52 -11.06 -9.96
C LEU A 149 -10.84 -10.81 -10.69
N SER A 150 -11.93 -10.68 -9.95
CA SER A 150 -13.25 -10.38 -10.51
C SER A 150 -13.97 -9.34 -9.66
N VAL A 151 -14.18 -8.16 -10.24
CA VAL A 151 -15.18 -7.20 -9.76
C VAL A 151 -16.42 -7.47 -10.58
N PHE A 152 -17.37 -8.17 -9.98
CA PHE A 152 -18.64 -8.45 -10.63
C PHE A 152 -19.32 -7.12 -10.97
N PRO A 153 -19.85 -6.92 -12.19
CA PRO A 153 -20.57 -5.70 -12.51
C PRO A 153 -21.77 -5.59 -11.56
N LEU A 154 -21.79 -4.51 -10.77
CA LEU A 154 -22.97 -4.18 -9.98
C LEU A 154 -24.17 -4.16 -10.93
N PRO A 155 -25.30 -4.81 -10.61
CA PRO A 155 -26.52 -4.59 -11.36
C PRO A 155 -26.78 -3.09 -11.28
N ARG A 156 -26.62 -2.39 -12.42
CA ARG A 156 -27.02 -1.00 -12.52
C ARG A 156 -28.50 -1.00 -12.21
N ARG A 157 -28.86 -0.58 -11.00
CA ARG A 157 -30.25 -0.38 -10.64
C ARG A 157 -30.80 0.51 -11.76
N PRO A 158 -31.75 0.04 -12.58
CA PRO A 158 -32.34 0.93 -13.57
C PRO A 158 -32.83 2.13 -12.77
N LEU A 159 -32.35 3.32 -13.14
CA LEU A 159 -32.93 4.56 -12.66
C LEU A 159 -34.40 4.44 -13.00
N GLN A 160 -35.19 4.10 -11.99
CA GLN A 160 -36.63 3.99 -12.09
C GLN A 160 -37.04 5.43 -12.31
N SER A 161 -37.17 5.83 -13.58
CA SER A 161 -37.67 7.14 -13.94
C SER A 161 -38.92 7.36 -13.12
N PRO A 162 -39.00 8.44 -12.31
CA PRO A 162 -40.19 8.70 -11.52
C PRO A 162 -41.38 8.67 -12.47
N ALA A 163 -42.36 7.83 -12.16
CA ALA A 163 -43.58 7.75 -12.95
C ALA A 163 -44.17 9.17 -13.06
N PRO A 164 -44.52 9.64 -14.26
CA PRO A 164 -45.15 10.94 -14.43
C PRO A 164 -46.52 10.89 -13.74
N GLY A 165 -46.61 11.47 -12.54
CA GLY A 165 -47.84 11.50 -11.74
C GLY A 165 -47.69 11.33 -10.23
N ALA A 166 -46.48 11.09 -9.70
CA ALA A 166 -46.26 11.11 -8.25
C ALA A 166 -46.25 12.55 -7.72
N THR A 167 -47.44 13.06 -7.38
CA THR A 167 -47.63 14.32 -6.65
C THR A 167 -46.89 14.23 -5.31
N LEU A 168 -45.86 15.05 -5.13
CA LEU A 168 -45.15 15.26 -3.88
C LEU A 168 -46.10 15.92 -2.88
N ASP A 169 -46.77 15.10 -2.07
CA ASP A 169 -47.48 15.60 -0.89
C ASP A 169 -46.44 15.80 0.21
N LEU A 170 -45.95 17.04 0.30
CA LEU A 170 -44.99 17.48 1.31
C LEU A 170 -45.75 17.61 2.65
N PRO A 171 -45.45 16.81 3.69
CA PRO A 171 -46.00 17.07 5.01
C PRO A 171 -45.44 18.39 5.54
N ALA A 172 -46.34 19.26 5.97
CA ALA A 172 -46.04 20.54 6.57
C ALA A 172 -45.08 20.38 7.77
N VAL A 173 -43.96 21.11 7.72
CA VAL A 173 -43.00 21.24 8.80
C VAL A 173 -43.64 22.05 9.93
N SER A 174 -43.90 21.41 11.07
CA SER A 174 -44.19 22.08 12.34
C SER A 174 -42.88 22.48 13.03
N PRO A 175 -42.68 23.75 13.43
CA PRO A 175 -41.54 24.17 14.23
C PRO A 175 -41.95 24.31 15.70
N ALA A 176 -41.47 23.45 16.60
CA ALA A 176 -41.54 23.69 18.05
C ALA A 176 -40.60 22.80 18.87
N GLY A 177 -39.88 23.40 19.82
CA GLY A 177 -39.15 22.76 20.95
C GLY A 177 -37.65 22.57 20.67
N SER A 178 -36.72 23.45 21.04
CA SER A 178 -36.32 23.93 22.39
C SER A 178 -35.98 22.83 23.41
N GLU A 179 -34.73 22.91 23.88
CA GLU A 179 -34.18 22.33 25.13
C GLU A 179 -33.92 20.80 25.10
N ASN A 180 -32.77 20.27 25.54
CA ASN A 180 -32.03 20.65 26.72
C ASN A 180 -30.55 20.19 26.65
N GLN A 181 -29.65 21.05 27.11
CA GLN A 181 -28.27 20.72 27.41
C GLN A 181 -28.25 19.81 28.65
N THR A 182 -27.46 18.74 28.64
CA THR A 182 -26.98 18.14 29.88
C THR A 182 -25.55 17.67 29.66
N ALA A 183 -24.62 18.53 30.08
CA ALA A 183 -23.24 18.18 30.31
C ALA A 183 -23.18 17.24 31.54
N THR A 184 -22.75 16.00 31.34
CA THR A 184 -22.37 15.13 32.45
C THR A 184 -20.86 15.03 32.53
N SER A 185 -20.39 15.66 33.58
CA SER A 185 -19.08 15.66 34.20
C SER A 185 -18.65 14.28 34.72
N VAL A 186 -17.35 14.20 35.07
CA VAL A 186 -16.70 13.28 36.02
C VAL A 186 -16.17 11.95 35.49
N GLY A 187 -14.86 11.73 35.66
CA GLY A 187 -14.29 10.38 35.57
C GLY A 187 -12.77 10.25 35.62
N THR A 188 -12.04 11.00 36.45
CA THR A 188 -10.66 10.67 36.83
C THR A 188 -10.68 9.58 37.90
N PRO A 189 -9.83 8.55 37.79
CA PRO A 189 -9.11 8.13 38.98
C PRO A 189 -7.62 7.94 38.72
N ALA A 190 -6.86 8.60 39.59
CA ALA A 190 -5.46 8.34 39.86
C ALA A 190 -5.31 6.93 40.46
N VAL A 191 -4.33 6.16 39.98
CA VAL A 191 -3.82 4.99 40.70
C VAL A 191 -2.34 5.22 40.98
N ARG A 192 -2.06 5.27 42.29
CA ARG A 192 -0.80 5.60 42.95
C ARG A 192 -0.20 4.30 43.52
N ARG A 193 1.04 3.96 43.13
CA ARG A 193 2.12 3.24 43.89
C ARG A 193 1.80 1.85 44.51
N PRO A 194 2.76 1.05 45.05
CA PRO A 194 4.19 1.25 45.44
C PRO A 194 5.16 0.26 44.71
N LEU A 195 6.50 0.28 44.73
CA LEU A 195 7.61 0.44 45.69
C LEU A 195 7.81 -0.69 46.73
N GLY A 196 8.95 -1.39 46.64
CA GLY A 196 9.44 -2.50 47.50
C GLY A 196 9.31 -3.84 46.78
N ARG A 197 10.25 -4.79 46.75
CA ARG A 197 11.41 -5.29 47.54
C ARG A 197 12.12 -6.29 46.58
N ASP A 198 13.36 -6.76 46.67
CA ASP A 198 14.55 -6.66 47.53
C ASP A 198 15.77 -6.85 46.58
#